data_AF-U9VZT3-F1
#
_entry.id   AF-U9VZT3-F1
#
_cell.length_a   1.000
_cell.length_b   1.000
_cell.length_c   1.000
_cell.angle_alpha   90.00
_cell.angle_beta   90.00
_cell.angle_gamma   90.00
#
_symmetry.space_group_name_H-M   'P 1'
#
loop_
_entity.id
_entity.type
_entity.pdbx_description
1 polymer ?
#
loop_
_entity_poly.entity_id
_entity_poly.type
_entity_poly.pdbx_seq_one_letter_code
_entity_poly.pdbx_strand_id
1 'polypeptide(L)'
;MLKLLNVLVAIAQALERQAVAQERIATALETQQLPETGDKELAAKVLGVSVRQVERYHKEWILNVHYSYQGRKPTYNLALLRDWKANKENPTAHQRAIQIWQRSLPSNQKKRA
;
A
#
# COMPACT_ATOMS: atom_id res chain seq x y z
N MET A 1 -37.13 -6.99 -35.62
CA MET A 1 -35.99 -7.84 -35.24
C MET A 1 -34.67 -7.08 -35.11
N LEU A 2 -34.15 -6.39 -36.15
CA LEU A 2 -32.85 -5.70 -36.10
C LEU A 2 -32.67 -4.70 -34.93
N LYS A 3 -33.72 -3.90 -34.62
CA LYS A 3 -33.66 -2.91 -33.52
C LYS A 3 -33.49 -3.57 -32.15
N LEU A 4 -34.11 -4.74 -31.93
CA LEU A 4 -34.03 -5.47 -30.67
C LEU A 4 -32.61 -6.01 -30.46
N LEU A 5 -32.00 -6.53 -31.52
CA LEU A 5 -30.63 -7.06 -31.51
C LEU A 5 -29.61 -5.97 -31.15
N ASN A 6 -29.75 -4.78 -31.75
CA ASN A 6 -28.85 -3.65 -31.47
C ASN A 6 -28.96 -3.15 -30.02
N VAL A 7 -30.17 -3.15 -29.45
CA VAL A 7 -30.39 -2.80 -28.04
C VAL A 7 -29.72 -3.83 -27.13
N LEU A 8 -29.84 -5.12 -27.42
CA LEU A 8 -29.20 -6.18 -26.65
C LEU A 8 -27.66 -6.09 -26.68
N VAL A 9 -27.08 -5.78 -27.84
CA VAL A 9 -25.62 -5.57 -27.98
C VAL A 9 -25.15 -4.36 -27.17
N ALA A 10 -25.90 -3.24 -27.21
CA ALA A 10 -25.55 -2.06 -26.43
C ALA A 10 -25.62 -2.31 -24.92
N ILE A 11 -26.60 -3.10 -24.46
CA ILE A 11 -26.73 -3.51 -23.05
C ILE A 11 -25.54 -4.40 -22.66
N ALA A 12 -25.17 -5.39 -23.47
CA ALA A 12 -24.03 -6.26 -23.19
C ALA A 12 -22.72 -5.47 -23.04
N GLN A 13 -22.46 -4.54 -23.96
CA GLN A 13 -21.28 -3.66 -23.90
C GLN A 13 -21.29 -2.73 -22.68
N ALA A 14 -22.47 -2.23 -22.28
CA ALA A 14 -22.59 -1.40 -21.09
C ALA A 14 -22.30 -2.20 -19.81
N LEU A 15 -22.78 -3.44 -19.73
CA LEU A 15 -22.52 -4.34 -18.61
C LEU A 15 -21.04 -4.72 -18.51
N GLU A 16 -20.36 -4.98 -19.63
CA GLU A 16 -18.92 -5.23 -19.64
C GLU A 16 -18.13 -4.01 -19.15
N ARG A 17 -18.47 -2.81 -19.62
CA ARG A 17 -17.84 -1.56 -19.16
C ARG A 17 -18.06 -1.34 -17.66
N GLN A 18 -19.25 -1.67 -17.16
CA GLN A 18 -19.56 -1.59 -15.73
C GLN A 18 -18.72 -2.59 -14.92
N ALA A 19 -18.56 -3.82 -15.39
CA ALA A 19 -17.72 -4.83 -14.73
C ALA A 19 -16.25 -4.40 -14.65
N VAL A 20 -15.69 -3.89 -15.75
CA VAL A 20 -14.31 -3.36 -15.77
C VAL A 20 -14.16 -2.14 -14.85
N ALA A 21 -15.17 -1.27 -14.79
CA ALA A 21 -15.15 -0.14 -13.87
C ALA A 21 -15.21 -0.60 -12.40
N GLN A 22 -16.01 -1.61 -12.09
CA GLN A 22 -16.10 -2.19 -10.75
C GLN A 22 -14.80 -2.88 -10.33
N GLU A 23 -14.14 -3.61 -11.24
CA GLU A 23 -12.84 -4.22 -11.00
C GLU A 23 -11.77 -3.16 -10.72
N ARG A 24 -11.72 -2.08 -11.51
CA ARG A 24 -10.81 -0.95 -11.27
C ARG A 24 -11.07 -0.25 -9.94
N ILE A 25 -12.34 -0.10 -9.55
CA ILE A 25 -12.72 0.46 -8.25
C ILE A 25 -12.30 -0.49 -7.11
N ALA A 26 -12.50 -1.79 -7.25
CA ALA A 26 -12.06 -2.79 -6.27
C ALA A 26 -10.53 -2.77 -6.09
N THR A 27 -9.77 -2.76 -7.19
CA THR A 27 -8.31 -2.61 -7.16
C THR A 27 -7.91 -1.26 -6.55
N ALA A 28 -8.59 -0.17 -6.88
CA ALA A 28 -8.30 1.15 -6.34
C ALA A 28 -8.60 1.24 -4.84
N LEU A 29 -9.68 0.61 -4.35
CA LEU A 29 -10.02 0.53 -2.93
C LEU A 29 -9.02 -0.33 -2.15
N GLU A 30 -8.54 -1.42 -2.75
CA GLU A 30 -7.43 -2.22 -2.20
C GLU A 30 -6.11 -1.41 -2.18
N THR A 31 -5.92 -0.53 -3.17
CA THR A 31 -4.76 0.38 -3.24
C THR A 31 -4.90 1.59 -2.29
N GLN A 32 -6.13 1.91 -1.85
CA GLN A 32 -6.43 3.05 -0.96
C GLN A 32 -6.38 2.68 0.53
N GLN A 33 -5.73 1.58 0.89
CA GLN A 33 -5.39 1.30 2.27
C GLN A 33 -4.37 2.33 2.77
N LEU A 34 -4.73 3.02 3.85
CA LEU A 34 -3.79 3.73 4.73
C LEU A 34 -2.51 2.88 4.90
N PRO A 35 -1.32 3.49 5.07
CA PRO A 35 -0.12 2.70 5.29
C PRO A 35 -0.38 1.76 6.45
N GLU A 36 -0.38 0.46 6.17
CA GLU A 36 -0.73 -0.57 7.13
C GLU A 36 0.23 -0.42 8.31
N THR A 37 -0.26 0.11 9.43
CA THR A 37 0.56 0.28 10.62
C THR A 37 0.33 -0.85 11.60
N GLY A 38 1.38 -1.31 12.26
CA GLY A 38 1.28 -2.38 13.26
C GLY A 38 2.22 -2.22 14.44
N ASP A 39 1.99 -3.01 15.48
CA ASP A 39 2.93 -3.17 16.59
C ASP A 39 4.10 -4.09 16.20
N LYS A 40 4.94 -4.43 17.19
CA LYS A 40 6.16 -5.21 16.98
C LYS A 40 5.84 -6.65 16.59
N GLU A 41 4.72 -7.16 17.06
CA GLU A 41 4.19 -8.49 16.80
C GLU A 41 3.70 -8.61 15.35
N LEU A 42 2.95 -7.62 14.87
CA LEU A 42 2.57 -7.52 13.46
C LEU A 42 3.78 -7.32 12.54
N ALA A 43 4.74 -6.48 12.95
CA ALA A 43 5.99 -6.31 12.20
C ALA A 43 6.75 -7.65 12.06
N ALA A 44 6.85 -8.43 13.14
CA ALA A 44 7.50 -9.75 13.13
C ALA A 44 6.79 -10.71 12.18
N LYS A 45 5.45 -10.75 12.23
CA LYS A 45 4.63 -11.59 11.35
C LYS A 45 4.80 -11.22 9.88
N VAL A 46 4.70 -9.93 9.56
CA VAL A 46 4.81 -9.42 8.18
C VAL A 46 6.20 -9.66 7.60
N LEU A 47 7.23 -9.52 8.43
CA LEU A 47 8.60 -9.79 8.02
C LEU A 47 8.93 -11.29 8.01
N GLY A 48 8.13 -12.17 8.61
CA GLY A 48 8.48 -13.59 8.76
C GLY A 48 9.76 -13.79 9.59
N VAL A 49 9.87 -13.06 10.70
CA VAL A 49 11.06 -13.04 11.59
C VAL A 49 10.60 -13.07 13.04
N SER A 50 11.53 -13.33 13.98
CA SER A 50 11.18 -13.24 15.39
C SER A 50 11.07 -11.79 15.87
N VAL A 51 10.29 -11.60 16.92
CA VAL A 51 10.13 -10.31 17.64
C VAL A 51 11.48 -9.72 18.06
N ARG A 52 12.44 -10.57 18.45
CA ARG A 52 13.82 -10.16 18.78
C ARG A 52 14.60 -9.70 17.54
N GLN A 53 14.35 -10.29 16.38
CA GLN A 53 14.97 -9.84 15.13
C GLN A 53 14.43 -8.47 14.68
N VAL A 54 13.14 -8.20 14.93
CA VAL A 54 12.55 -6.85 14.73
C VAL A 54 13.28 -5.80 15.56
N GLU A 55 13.56 -6.07 16.85
CA GLU A 55 14.32 -5.13 17.71
C GLU A 55 15.74 -4.87 17.18
N ARG A 56 16.37 -5.88 16.58
CA ARG A 56 17.68 -5.72 15.96
C ARG A 56 17.59 -4.86 14.70
N TYR A 57 16.65 -5.14 13.81
CA TYR A 57 16.44 -4.38 12.57
C TYR A 57 15.95 -2.95 12.82
N HIS A 58 15.24 -2.72 13.94
CA HIS A 58 14.76 -1.40 14.32
C HIS A 58 15.87 -0.34 14.37
N LYS A 59 17.11 -0.74 14.67
CA LYS A 59 18.29 0.14 14.68
C LYS A 59 18.67 0.66 13.29
N GLU A 60 18.25 -0.02 12.24
CA GLU A 60 18.50 0.33 10.84
C GLU A 60 17.34 1.14 10.23
N TRP A 61 16.24 1.29 10.97
CA TRP A 61 15.01 1.92 10.50
C TRP A 61 14.94 3.40 10.88
N ILE A 62 14.27 4.16 10.02
CA ILE A 62 14.18 5.62 10.12
C ILE A 62 12.86 6.01 10.80
N LEU A 63 12.96 6.82 11.87
CA LEU A 63 11.80 7.43 12.55
C LEU A 63 10.99 8.30 11.57
N ASN A 64 9.67 8.24 11.70
CA ASN A 64 8.67 8.87 10.82
C ASN A 64 8.67 8.36 9.37
N VAL A 65 9.39 7.27 9.08
CA VAL A 65 9.36 6.59 7.78
C VAL A 65 8.94 5.13 7.97
N HIS A 66 9.74 4.37 8.73
CA HIS A 66 9.53 2.96 9.03
C HIS A 66 8.74 2.74 10.31
N TYR A 67 8.82 3.68 11.24
CA TYR A 67 8.09 3.65 12.48
C TYR A 67 7.86 5.05 13.01
N SER A 68 6.84 5.21 13.85
CA SER A 68 6.59 6.41 14.65
C SER A 68 6.30 5.98 16.09
N TYR A 69 6.14 6.94 17.00
CA TYR A 69 5.71 6.66 18.36
C TYR A 69 4.29 7.17 18.58
N GLN A 70 3.39 6.27 18.97
CA GLN A 70 2.09 6.62 19.55
C GLN A 70 2.18 6.35 21.06
N GLY A 71 2.65 7.34 21.82
CA GLY A 71 3.03 7.17 23.21
C GLY A 71 4.41 6.55 23.38
N ARG A 72 4.55 5.53 24.23
CA ARG A 72 5.86 4.90 24.56
C ARG A 72 6.26 3.77 23.61
N LYS A 73 5.31 3.19 22.88
CA LYS A 73 5.56 2.03 22.01
C LYS A 73 5.70 2.48 20.55
N PRO A 74 6.61 1.88 19.77
CA PRO A 74 6.72 2.15 18.36
C PRO A 74 5.53 1.55 17.60
N THR A 75 5.05 2.28 16.61
CA THR A 75 4.08 1.87 15.60
C THR A 75 4.82 1.80 14.27
N TYR A 76 4.82 0.65 13.62
CA TYR A 76 5.61 0.36 12.42
C TYR A 76 4.80 0.56 11.15
N ASN A 77 5.43 1.08 10.11
CA ASN A 77 4.90 1.14 8.74
C ASN A 77 5.18 -0.19 8.03
N LEU A 78 4.22 -1.11 8.06
CA LEU A 78 4.40 -2.49 7.62
C LEU A 78 4.72 -2.59 6.12
N ALA A 79 4.17 -1.69 5.30
CA ALA A 79 4.46 -1.63 3.87
C ALA A 79 5.96 -1.35 3.61
N LEU A 80 6.52 -0.33 4.27
CA LEU A 80 7.94 -0.02 4.13
C LEU A 80 8.85 -1.06 4.79
N LEU A 81 8.40 -1.74 5.85
CA LEU A 81 9.16 -2.87 6.41
C LEU A 81 9.30 -4.02 5.41
N ARG A 82 8.22 -4.39 4.69
CA ARG A 82 8.27 -5.41 3.63
C ARG A 82 9.26 -5.04 2.54
N ASP A 83 9.16 -3.80 2.04
CA ASP A 83 10.07 -3.30 1.01
C ASP A 83 11.52 -3.29 1.49
N TRP A 84 11.77 -2.78 2.69
CA TRP A 84 13.10 -2.79 3.31
C TRP A 84 13.69 -4.18 3.36
N LYS A 85 12.91 -5.20 3.75
CA LYS A 85 13.40 -6.58 3.81
C LYS A 85 13.69 -7.15 2.42
N ALA A 86 12.84 -6.87 1.43
CA ALA A 86 13.04 -7.33 0.06
C ALA A 86 14.25 -6.66 -0.62
N ASN A 87 14.52 -5.40 -0.27
CA ASN A 87 15.57 -4.57 -0.87
C ASN A 87 16.73 -4.29 0.09
N LYS A 88 16.94 -5.13 1.12
CA LYS A 88 17.94 -4.84 2.16
C LYS A 88 19.35 -4.64 1.59
N GLU A 89 19.70 -5.44 0.59
CA GLU A 89 20.99 -5.37 -0.12
C GLU A 89 20.98 -4.38 -1.30
N ASN A 90 19.87 -3.67 -1.53
CA ASN A 90 19.73 -2.66 -2.58
C ASN A 90 19.16 -1.35 -2.00
N PRO A 91 20.01 -0.55 -1.33
CA PRO A 91 19.58 0.70 -0.69
C PRO A 91 18.94 1.69 -1.66
N THR A 92 19.37 1.70 -2.93
CA THR A 92 18.80 2.57 -3.96
C THR A 92 17.35 2.20 -4.29
N ALA A 93 17.04 0.90 -4.40
CA ALA A 93 15.67 0.45 -4.61
C ALA A 93 14.78 0.82 -3.41
N HIS A 94 15.28 0.57 -2.21
CA HIS A 94 14.55 0.91 -0.99
C HIS A 94 14.32 2.43 -0.85
N GLN A 95 15.31 3.26 -1.19
CA GLN A 95 15.16 4.72 -1.18
C GLN A 95 14.06 5.19 -2.14
N ARG A 96 13.88 4.53 -3.29
CA ARG A 96 12.77 4.84 -4.22
C ARG A 96 11.41 4.51 -3.59
N ALA A 97 11.30 3.38 -2.90
CA ALA A 97 10.08 3.01 -2.19
C ALA A 97 9.70 4.04 -1.10
N ILE A 98 10.69 4.54 -0.35
CA ILE A 98 10.48 5.64 0.61
C ILE A 98 9.92 6.89 -0.09
N GLN A 99 10.50 7.29 -1.23
CA GLN A 99 10.02 8.47 -1.97
C GLN A 99 8.60 8.28 -2.49
N ILE A 100 8.25 7.09 -2.98
CA ILE A 100 6.90 6.77 -3.45
C ILE A 100 5.91 6.86 -2.27
N TRP A 101 6.25 6.25 -1.14
CA TRP A 101 5.44 6.32 0.08
C TRP A 101 5.27 7.77 0.57
N GLN A 102 6.33 8.57 0.58
CA GLN A 102 6.23 9.97 0.96
C GLN A 102 5.30 10.75 0.02
N ARG A 103 5.36 10.52 -1.30
CA ARG A 103 4.47 11.17 -2.28
C ARG A 103 3.01 10.75 -2.12
N SER A 104 2.73 9.55 -1.61
CA SER A 104 1.36 9.08 -1.39
C SER A 104 0.71 9.71 -0.16
N LEU A 105 1.49 10.27 0.77
CA LEU A 105 0.97 10.95 1.95
C LEU A 105 0.04 12.11 1.56
N PRO A 106 -1.12 12.28 2.23
CA PRO A 106 -2.08 13.33 1.92
C PRO A 106 -1.49 14.75 1.91
N SER A 107 -0.50 15.01 2.77
CA SER A 107 0.20 16.30 2.82
C SER A 107 0.98 16.64 1.55
N ASN A 108 1.35 15.62 0.77
CA ASN A 108 2.16 15.73 -0.43
C ASN A 108 1.33 15.52 -1.71
N GLN A 109 0.03 15.22 -1.58
CA GLN A 109 -0.88 15.19 -2.71
C GLN A 109 -1.19 16.62 -3.15
N LYS A 110 -1.15 16.87 -4.46
CA LYS A 110 -1.54 18.17 -5.02
C LYS A 110 -2.99 18.44 -4.62
N LYS A 111 -3.25 19.57 -3.95
CA LYS A 111 -4.61 20.05 -3.74
C LYS A 111 -5.24 20.18 -5.13
N ARG A 112 -6.36 19.48 -5.37
CA ARG A 112 -7.16 19.71 -6.57
C ARG A 112 -7.63 21.16 -6.47
N ALA A 113 -7.13 22.00 -7.38
CA ALA A 113 -7.57 23.37 -7.55
C ALA A 113 -9.00 23.39 -8.11
#